data_AF-A0A367LZ81-F1
#
_entry.id   AF-A0A367LZ81-F1
#
_cell.length_a   1.000
_cell.length_b   1.000
_cell.length_c   1.000
_cell.angle_alpha   90.00
_cell.angle_beta   90.00
_cell.angle_gamma   90.00
#
_symmetry.space_group_name_H-M   'P 1'
#
loop_
_entity.id
_entity.type
_entity.pdbx_description
1 polymer ?
#
loop_
_entity_poly.entity_id
_entity_poly.type
_entity_poly.pdbx_seq_one_letter_code
_entity_poly.pdbx_strand_id
1 'polypeptide(L)'
;MYEVQRNTYVPDQLAAGDFPIATGSGVIAAGQVLKRGAVLGRVTASKEYKLSVAAADDGSQAPSAVLLEAVDTSAGAKVAPLQLTGDVRFGALTVGE
;
A
#
# COMPACT_ATOMS: atom_id res chain seq x y z
N MET A 1 -15.27 36.30 -21.40
CA MET A 1 -15.75 34.93 -21.14
C MET A 1 -14.97 34.40 -19.94
N TYR A 2 -15.62 34.20 -18.79
CA TYR A 2 -15.00 33.56 -17.63
C TYR A 2 -15.22 32.05 -17.75
N GLU A 3 -14.15 31.27 -17.82
CA GLU A 3 -14.23 29.82 -17.67
C GLU A 3 -14.44 29.49 -16.20
N VAL A 4 -15.56 28.85 -15.88
CA VAL A 4 -15.80 28.30 -14.54
C VAL A 4 -15.07 26.96 -14.47
N GLN A 5 -13.94 26.92 -13.77
CA GLN A 5 -13.30 25.64 -13.42
C GLN A 5 -14.10 24.99 -12.28
N ARG A 6 -14.64 23.79 -12.53
CA ARG A 6 -15.20 22.93 -11.48
C ARG A 6 -14.11 21.98 -11.00
N ASN A 7 -13.66 22.14 -9.77
CA ASN A 7 -12.82 21.14 -9.11
C ASN A 7 -13.72 20.16 -8.37
N THR A 8 -13.72 18.90 -8.81
CA THR A 8 -14.32 17.80 -8.04
C THR A 8 -13.33 17.34 -6.99
N TYR A 9 -13.69 17.48 -5.72
CA TYR A 9 -12.92 16.89 -4.62
C TYR A 9 -13.35 15.42 -4.45
N VAL A 10 -12.37 14.51 -4.54
CA VAL A 10 -12.55 13.10 -4.18
C VAL A 10 -11.76 12.88 -2.89
N PRO A 11 -12.43 12.70 -1.73
CA PRO A 11 -11.73 12.43 -0.47
C PRO A 11 -11.02 11.08 -0.52
N ASP A 12 -10.03 10.88 0.34
CA ASP A 12 -9.37 9.58 0.47
C ASP A 12 -10.41 8.48 0.73
N GLN A 13 -10.33 7.42 -0.07
CA GLN A 13 -11.29 6.31 -0.05
C GLN A 13 -10.72 5.08 0.64
N LEU A 14 -9.50 5.14 1.17
CA LEU A 14 -8.83 3.97 1.70
C LEU A 14 -9.39 3.54 3.06
N ALA A 15 -9.56 4.45 4.01
CA ALA A 15 -10.16 4.14 5.31
C ALA A 15 -11.69 3.93 5.16
N ALA A 16 -12.22 2.87 5.75
CA ALA A 16 -13.62 2.45 5.55
C ALA A 16 -14.44 2.27 6.84
N GLY A 17 -13.88 2.60 8.00
CA GLY A 17 -14.53 2.37 9.29
C GLY A 17 -13.82 3.06 10.44
N ASP A 18 -14.30 2.76 11.65
CA ASP A 18 -13.89 3.44 12.89
C ASP A 18 -12.78 2.68 13.65
N PHE A 19 -12.32 1.53 13.14
CA PHE A 19 -11.25 0.80 13.80
C PHE A 19 -9.96 1.66 13.87
N PRO A 20 -9.29 1.75 15.03
CA PRO A 20 -8.10 2.57 15.18
C PRO A 20 -7.02 2.26 14.15
N ILE A 21 -6.58 3.30 13.44
CA ILE A 21 -5.54 3.20 12.43
C ILE A 21 -4.18 3.38 13.11
N ALA A 22 -3.40 2.31 13.16
CA ALA A 22 -1.97 2.37 13.46
C ALA A 22 -1.18 2.48 12.15
N THR A 23 -0.30 3.46 12.07
CA THR A 23 0.64 3.63 10.97
C THR A 23 2.06 3.37 11.44
N GLY A 24 2.91 2.96 10.50
CA GLY A 24 4.33 2.78 10.72
C GLY A 24 5.09 3.01 9.42
N SER A 25 6.39 2.75 9.44
CA SER A 25 7.22 2.72 8.24
C SER A 25 7.82 1.34 8.04
N GLY A 26 8.04 0.98 6.78
CA GLY A 26 8.70 -0.27 6.41
C GLY A 26 9.52 -0.09 5.14
N VAL A 27 10.53 -0.94 4.97
CA VAL A 27 11.33 -0.96 3.74
C VAL A 27 10.57 -1.76 2.70
N ILE A 28 10.30 -1.16 1.55
CA ILE A 28 9.76 -1.80 0.36
C ILE A 28 10.92 -2.38 -0.45
N ALA A 29 10.85 -3.67 -0.78
CA ALA A 29 11.87 -4.36 -1.55
C ALA A 29 12.03 -3.75 -2.96
N ALA A 30 13.24 -3.84 -3.50
CA ALA A 30 13.58 -3.30 -4.82
C ALA A 30 12.78 -3.93 -5.98
N GLY A 31 12.68 -3.21 -7.09
CA GLY A 31 12.16 -3.74 -8.36
C GLY A 31 10.64 -3.70 -8.51
N GLN A 32 9.93 -2.82 -7.80
CA GLN A 32 8.46 -2.75 -7.83
C GLN A 32 7.98 -1.32 -8.00
N VAL A 33 6.86 -1.14 -8.72
CA VAL A 33 6.12 0.12 -8.80
C VAL A 33 4.74 -0.12 -8.19
N LEU A 34 4.55 0.35 -6.96
CA LEU A 34 3.36 0.09 -6.15
C LEU A 34 2.54 1.37 -6.01
N LYS A 35 1.22 1.22 -6.06
CA LYS A 35 0.26 2.31 -5.82
C LYS A 35 -0.12 2.34 -4.35
N ARG A 36 -0.57 3.51 -3.85
CA ARG A 36 -1.28 3.59 -2.56
C ARG A 36 -2.43 2.58 -2.56
N GLY A 37 -2.61 1.88 -1.44
CA GLY A 37 -3.57 0.78 -1.31
C GLY A 37 -2.99 -0.59 -1.71
N ALA A 38 -1.73 -0.68 -2.13
CA ALA A 38 -1.09 -1.98 -2.36
C ALA A 38 -1.07 -2.81 -1.07
N VAL A 39 -1.57 -4.05 -1.17
CA VAL A 39 -1.56 -5.01 -0.08
C VAL A 39 -0.19 -5.68 -0.04
N LEU A 40 0.50 -5.53 1.08
CA LEU A 40 1.88 -5.96 1.23
C LEU A 40 1.98 -7.15 2.17
N GLY A 41 2.83 -8.10 1.79
CA GLY A 41 3.34 -9.11 2.70
C GLY A 41 4.79 -8.85 3.05
N ARG A 42 5.23 -9.43 4.17
CA ARG A 42 6.59 -9.25 4.69
C ARG A 42 7.43 -10.47 4.38
N VAL A 43 8.55 -10.26 3.68
CA VAL A 43 9.52 -11.30 3.38
C VAL A 43 10.15 -11.79 4.69
N THR A 44 10.18 -13.10 4.89
CA THR A 44 10.65 -13.73 6.13
C THR A 44 12.13 -13.46 6.37
N ALA A 45 12.95 -13.55 5.32
CA ALA A 45 14.40 -13.41 5.44
C ALA A 45 14.84 -11.94 5.58
N SER A 46 14.46 -11.08 4.62
CA SER A 46 14.92 -9.68 4.58
C SER A 46 14.13 -8.75 5.51
N LYS A 47 12.93 -9.15 5.94
CA LYS A 47 11.98 -8.32 6.68
C LYS A 47 11.43 -7.12 5.92
N GLU A 48 11.74 -7.02 4.63
CA GLU A 48 11.21 -6.03 3.70
C GLU A 48 9.78 -6.41 3.27
N TYR A 49 9.05 -5.42 2.80
CA TYR A 49 7.70 -5.58 2.28
C TYR A 49 7.73 -5.62 0.75
N LYS A 50 6.87 -6.46 0.18
CA LYS A 50 6.60 -6.49 -1.26
C LYS A 50 5.11 -6.74 -1.50
N LEU A 51 4.66 -6.57 -2.74
CA LEU A 51 3.29 -6.89 -3.10
C LEU A 51 2.97 -8.33 -2.67
N SER A 52 1.86 -8.50 -1.95
CA SER A 52 1.42 -9.82 -1.52
C SER A 52 0.83 -10.56 -2.71
N VAL A 53 1.46 -11.68 -3.06
CA VAL A 53 1.11 -12.55 -4.20
C VAL A 53 0.90 -13.96 -3.63
N ALA A 54 -0.24 -14.60 -3.94
CA ALA A 54 -0.59 -15.87 -3.32
C ALA A 54 0.39 -17.01 -3.66
N ALA A 55 1.01 -16.94 -4.84
CA ALA A 55 2.00 -17.89 -5.32
C ALA A 55 3.40 -17.71 -4.70
N ALA A 56 3.64 -16.67 -3.91
CA ALA A 56 4.93 -16.46 -3.25
C ALA A 56 5.16 -17.47 -2.12
N ASP A 57 6.42 -17.81 -1.87
CA ASP A 57 6.87 -18.79 -0.88
C ASP A 57 7.89 -18.22 0.13
N ASP A 58 8.13 -16.91 0.09
CA ASP A 58 9.14 -16.24 0.91
C ASP A 58 8.58 -15.53 2.17
N GLY A 59 7.29 -15.70 2.46
CA GLY A 59 6.55 -15.07 3.56
C GLY A 59 5.65 -13.92 3.12
N SER A 60 5.90 -13.33 1.94
CA SER A 60 5.09 -12.22 1.42
C SER A 60 3.69 -12.61 0.94
N GLN A 61 3.42 -13.91 0.77
CA GLN A 61 2.08 -14.40 0.44
C GLN A 61 1.06 -14.15 1.55
N ALA A 62 1.52 -13.85 2.78
CA ALA A 62 0.66 -13.46 3.89
C ALA A 62 0.53 -11.92 3.97
N PRO A 63 -0.65 -11.33 3.69
CA PRO A 63 -0.88 -9.91 3.85
C PRO A 63 -0.64 -9.44 5.29
N SER A 64 0.05 -8.31 5.45
CA SER A 64 0.45 -7.79 6.76
C SER A 64 0.34 -6.27 6.89
N ALA A 65 0.30 -5.53 5.78
CA ALA A 65 0.23 -4.08 5.77
C ALA A 65 -0.38 -3.56 4.46
N VAL A 66 -0.84 -2.31 4.47
CA VAL A 66 -1.29 -1.59 3.28
C VAL A 66 -0.41 -0.37 3.05
N LEU A 67 0.03 -0.17 1.81
CA LEU A 67 0.88 0.95 1.44
C LEU A 67 0.11 2.27 1.43
N LEU A 68 0.60 3.29 2.13
CA LEU A 68 -0.06 4.61 2.23
C LEU A 68 0.42 5.60 1.15
N GLU A 69 1.47 5.34 0.39
CA GLU A 69 1.88 6.24 -0.69
C GLU A 69 2.37 5.45 -1.91
N ALA A 70 2.22 6.02 -3.11
CA ALA A 70 2.80 5.36 -4.29
C ALA A 70 4.32 5.34 -4.15
N VAL A 71 4.93 4.18 -4.43
CA VAL A 71 6.36 3.95 -4.29
C VAL A 71 6.89 3.26 -5.53
N ASP A 72 7.99 3.80 -6.05
CA ASP A 72 8.78 3.19 -7.11
C ASP A 72 10.14 2.78 -6.54
N THR A 73 10.41 1.49 -6.42
CA THR A 73 11.68 0.91 -5.96
C THR A 73 12.55 0.38 -7.11
N SER A 74 12.32 0.83 -8.35
CA SER A 74 13.15 0.49 -9.52
C SER A 74 14.64 0.83 -9.33
N ALA A 75 14.91 1.92 -8.59
CA ALA A 75 16.26 2.37 -8.24
C ALA A 75 16.82 1.78 -6.93
N GLY A 76 16.13 0.79 -6.33
CA GLY A 76 16.50 0.18 -5.05
C GLY A 76 15.40 0.27 -3.99
N ALA A 77 15.59 -0.46 -2.90
CA ALA A 77 14.64 -0.51 -1.79
C ALA A 77 14.43 0.87 -1.16
N LYS A 78 13.20 1.16 -0.71
CA LYS A 78 12.82 2.47 -0.15
C LYS A 78 11.98 2.32 1.10
N VAL A 79 12.16 3.22 2.07
CA VAL A 79 11.26 3.30 3.22
C VAL A 79 9.95 3.98 2.79
N ALA A 80 8.83 3.42 3.21
CA ALA A 80 7.50 3.95 2.91
C ALA A 80 6.56 3.87 4.13
N PRO A 81 5.56 4.76 4.23
CA PRO A 81 4.51 4.70 5.24
C PRO A 81 3.53 3.57 4.96
N LEU A 82 3.19 2.85 6.02
CA LEU A 82 2.33 1.68 6.00
C LEU A 82 1.17 1.86 6.99
N GLN A 83 0.01 1.34 6.62
CA GLN A 83 -1.09 1.11 7.55
C GLN A 83 -1.02 -0.33 8.06
N LEU A 84 -0.96 -0.48 9.37
CA LEU A 84 -0.78 -1.77 10.07
C LEU A 84 -2.10 -2.30 10.64
N THR A 85 -3.03 -1.39 10.96
CA THR A 85 -4.38 -1.73 11.45
C THR A 85 -5.42 -0.76 10.87
N GLY A 86 -6.70 -1.06 11.05
CA GLY A 86 -7.80 -0.24 10.56
C GLY A 86 -8.60 -0.92 9.47
N ASP A 87 -9.81 -0.42 9.27
CA ASP A 87 -10.70 -0.89 8.21
C ASP A 87 -10.33 -0.22 6.89
N VAL A 88 -10.17 -1.03 5.85
CA VAL A 88 -9.81 -0.56 4.51
C VAL A 88 -10.88 -0.90 3.48
N ARG A 89 -11.12 0.02 2.54
CA ARG A 89 -12.07 -0.18 1.45
C ARG A 89 -11.45 -1.10 0.39
N PHE A 90 -12.05 -2.27 0.17
CA PHE A 90 -11.55 -3.23 -0.82
C PHE A 90 -11.34 -2.63 -2.22
N GLY A 91 -12.27 -1.80 -2.71
CA GLY A 91 -12.15 -1.17 -4.02
C GLY A 91 -11.02 -0.13 -4.16
N ALA A 92 -10.38 0.25 -3.05
CA ALA A 92 -9.19 1.11 -3.02
C ALA A 92 -7.89 0.30 -2.86
N LEU A 93 -7.97 -1.02 -2.72
CA LEU A 93 -6.81 -1.90 -2.58
C LEU A 93 -6.29 -2.37 -3.94
N THR A 94 -4.99 -2.55 -4.01
CA THR A 94 -4.33 -3.32 -5.07
C THR A 94 -3.84 -4.63 -4.45
N VAL A 95 -4.50 -5.74 -4.80
CA VAL A 95 -4.12 -7.10 -4.38
C VAL A 95 -3.25 -7.74 -5.46
N GLY A 96 -2.25 -8.54 -5.06
CA GLY A 96 -1.55 -9.39 -6.02
C GLY A 96 -2.42 -10.57 -6.42
N GLU A 97 -2.22 -11.06 -7.64
CA GLU A 97 -2.90 -12.25 -8.19
C GLU A 97 -2.27 -13.56 -7.68
#